data_AF-A0A443RXY2-F1
#
_entry.id   AF-A0A443RXY2-F1
#
_cell.length_a   1.000
_cell.length_b   1.000
_cell.length_c   1.000
_cell.angle_alpha   90.00
_cell.angle_beta   90.00
_cell.angle_gamma   90.00
#
_symmetry.space_group_name_H-M   'P 1'
#
loop_
_entity.id
_entity.type
_entity.pdbx_description
1 polymer ?
#
loop_
_entity_poly.entity_id
_entity_poly.type
_entity_poly.pdbx_seq_one_letter_code
_entity_poly.pdbx_strand_id
1 'polypeptide(L)'
;IALKRNNLVLDMDETLLHAELDTGCYSSPPHFRYVMDGKQYALFIRPHVSGFIKHFKDFYNIILYSAGSDEDISYINLLRRNTIAIDDSIEATELYRDNTVS
;
A
#
# COMPACT_ATOMS: atom_id res chain seq x y z
N ILE A 1 -5.80 9.69 -29.55
CA ILE A 1 -6.24 8.32 -29.20
C ILE A 1 -5.72 8.07 -27.79
N ALA A 2 -6.58 7.92 -26.79
CA ALA A 2 -6.11 7.52 -25.46
C ALA A 2 -5.56 6.09 -25.57
N LEU A 3 -4.30 5.88 -25.17
CA LEU A 3 -3.71 4.55 -25.15
C LEU A 3 -4.44 3.71 -24.09
N LYS A 4 -5.01 2.58 -24.50
CA LYS A 4 -5.62 1.62 -23.58
C LYS A 4 -4.51 0.99 -22.74
N ARG A 5 -4.38 1.42 -21.48
CA ARG A 5 -3.46 0.84 -20.50
C ARG A 5 -4.09 -0.44 -19.92
N ASN A 6 -3.27 -1.47 -19.71
CA ASN A 6 -3.70 -2.64 -18.95
C ASN A 6 -3.77 -2.30 -17.46
N ASN A 7 -4.59 -3.03 -16.71
CA ASN A 7 -4.63 -2.91 -15.25
C ASN A 7 -3.50 -3.73 -14.62
N LEU A 8 -2.78 -3.13 -13.68
CA LEU A 8 -1.82 -3.79 -12.81
C LEU A 8 -2.37 -3.76 -11.39
N VAL A 9 -2.86 -4.91 -10.93
CA VAL A 9 -3.34 -5.08 -9.56
C VAL A 9 -2.14 -5.46 -8.68
N LEU A 10 -1.90 -4.68 -7.64
CA LEU A 10 -0.79 -4.88 -6.71
C LEU A 10 -1.33 -5.17 -5.32
N ASP A 11 -0.87 -6.27 -4.76
CA ASP A 11 -1.02 -6.56 -3.34
C ASP A 11 -0.18 -5.59 -2.49
N MET A 12 -0.56 -5.38 -1.24
CA MET A 12 0.13 -4.45 -0.33
C MET A 12 1.05 -5.17 0.65
N ASP A 13 0.49 -6.02 1.51
CA ASP A 13 1.22 -6.71 2.57
C ASP A 13 2.22 -7.71 2.00
N GLU A 14 3.45 -7.68 2.52
CA GLU A 14 4.61 -8.45 2.03
C GLU A 14 4.99 -8.22 0.55
N THR A 15 4.28 -7.34 -0.15
CA THR A 15 4.51 -7.04 -1.57
C THR A 15 5.12 -5.65 -1.75
N LEU A 16 4.46 -4.61 -1.23
CA LEU A 16 4.92 -3.21 -1.29
C LEU A 16 5.39 -2.70 0.08
N LEU A 17 4.89 -3.31 1.15
CA LEU A 17 5.21 -2.94 2.52
C LEU A 17 5.18 -4.16 3.44
N HIS A 18 5.71 -3.99 4.63
CA HIS A 18 5.67 -4.96 5.71
C HIS A 18 5.26 -4.23 6.98
N ALA A 19 4.30 -4.79 7.72
CA ALA A 19 3.85 -4.28 9.00
C ALA A 19 4.07 -5.36 10.07
N GLU A 20 4.65 -4.98 11.20
CA GLU A 20 4.81 -5.88 12.35
C GLU A 20 4.55 -5.15 13.66
N LEU A 21 4.31 -5.89 14.73
CA LEU A 21 4.14 -5.31 16.07
C LEU A 21 5.43 -4.59 16.47
N ASP A 22 5.31 -3.36 16.98
CA ASP A 22 6.47 -2.56 17.29
C ASP A 22 7.20 -3.05 18.56
N THR A 23 8.23 -3.88 18.38
CA THR A 23 9.09 -4.38 19.47
C THR A 23 10.31 -3.48 19.75
N GLY A 24 10.61 -2.55 18.85
CA GLY A 24 11.82 -1.71 18.91
C GLY A 24 13.12 -2.43 18.50
N CYS A 25 13.07 -3.70 18.10
CA CYS A 25 14.26 -4.51 17.78
C CYS A 25 14.40 -4.75 16.27
N TYR A 26 14.99 -3.81 15.55
CA TYR A 26 15.16 -3.90 14.09
C TYR A 26 16.59 -3.65 13.65
N SER A 27 16.98 -4.28 12.54
CA SER A 27 18.24 -3.97 11.83
C SER A 27 18.21 -2.61 11.13
N SER A 28 17.01 -2.14 10.77
CA SER A 28 16.77 -0.82 10.17
C SER A 28 15.59 -0.12 10.85
N PRO A 29 15.62 1.22 11.01
CA PRO A 29 14.48 1.93 11.59
C PRO A 29 13.23 1.78 10.70
N PRO A 30 12.03 1.68 11.29
CA PRO A 30 10.80 1.68 10.53
C PRO A 30 10.59 3.02 9.83
N HIS A 31 9.91 2.99 8.68
CA HIS A 31 9.57 4.19 7.94
C HIS A 31 8.43 4.95 8.62
N PHE A 32 7.53 4.21 9.27
CA PHE A 32 6.38 4.78 9.96
C PHE A 32 5.99 3.89 11.14
N ARG A 33 5.29 4.49 12.11
CA ARG A 33 4.69 3.78 13.24
C ARG A 33 3.24 4.23 13.37
N TYR A 34 2.36 3.29 13.70
CA TYR A 34 0.95 3.56 13.91
C TYR A 34 0.41 2.73 15.08
N VAL A 35 -0.75 3.10 15.59
CA VAL A 35 -1.42 2.38 16.67
C VAL A 35 -2.75 1.87 16.16
N MET A 36 -3.01 0.59 16.35
CA MET A 36 -4.25 -0.10 15.97
C MET A 36 -4.63 -1.04 17.09
N ASP A 37 -5.89 -0.99 17.55
CA ASP A 37 -6.38 -1.77 18.70
C ASP A 37 -5.50 -1.66 19.97
N GLY A 38 -4.97 -0.47 20.23
CA GLY A 38 -4.08 -0.21 21.37
C GLY A 38 -2.69 -0.85 21.26
N LYS A 39 -2.35 -1.45 20.11
CA LYS A 39 -1.03 -2.00 19.80
C LYS A 39 -0.30 -1.08 18.84
N GLN A 40 0.97 -0.83 19.11
CA GLN A 40 1.83 -0.07 18.20
C GLN A 40 2.43 -1.01 17.16
N TYR A 41 2.44 -0.60 15.90
CA TYR A 41 2.99 -1.34 14.78
C TYR A 41 4.07 -0.51 14.09
N ALA A 42 5.09 -1.20 13.60
CA ALA A 42 6.18 -0.68 12.80
C ALA A 42 5.96 -1.04 11.34
N LEU A 43 6.05 -0.04 10.45
CA LEU A 43 5.84 -0.18 9.02
C LEU A 43 7.15 0.01 8.25
N PHE A 44 7.42 -0.90 7.34
CA PHE A 44 8.59 -0.91 6.47
C PHE A 44 8.13 -0.87 5.02
N ILE A 45 8.61 0.14 4.27
CA ILE A 45 8.34 0.23 2.84
C ILE A 45 9.39 -0.61 2.12
N ARG A 46 8.96 -1.45 1.16
CA ARG A 46 9.89 -2.24 0.39
C ARG A 46 10.83 -1.32 -0.41
N PRO A 47 12.15 -1.59 -0.41
CA PRO A 47 13.11 -0.77 -1.14
C PRO A 47 12.71 -0.55 -2.59
N HIS A 48 12.89 0.68 -3.07
CA HIS A 48 12.60 1.11 -4.45
C HIS A 48 11.12 1.08 -4.88
N VAL A 49 10.17 0.84 -3.97
CA VAL A 49 8.73 0.86 -4.30
C VAL A 49 8.29 2.16 -4.98
N SER A 50 8.77 3.31 -4.52
CA SER A 50 8.42 4.59 -5.16
C SER A 50 8.93 4.67 -6.61
N GLY A 51 10.12 4.14 -6.89
CA GLY A 51 10.67 4.06 -8.26
C GLY A 51 9.91 3.05 -9.12
N PHE A 52 9.54 1.91 -8.55
CA PHE A 52 8.72 0.89 -9.18
C PHE A 52 7.35 1.46 -9.61
N ILE A 53 6.59 2.04 -8.68
CA ILE A 53 5.28 2.64 -8.97
C ILE A 53 5.42 3.76 -10.01
N LYS A 54 6.42 4.63 -9.87
CA LYS A 54 6.68 5.72 -10.82
C LYS A 54 7.00 5.20 -12.23
N HIS A 55 7.70 4.09 -12.34
CA HIS A 55 8.02 3.50 -13.64
C HIS A 55 6.78 2.87 -14.29
N PHE A 56 6.01 2.09 -13.52
CA PHE A 56 4.90 1.31 -14.07
C PHE A 56 3.63 2.12 -14.35
N LYS A 57 3.41 3.26 -13.66
CA LYS A 57 2.22 4.10 -13.87
C LYS A 57 2.10 4.68 -15.29
N ASP A 58 3.22 4.79 -16.01
CA ASP A 58 3.21 5.30 -17.38
C ASP A 58 2.65 4.27 -18.38
N PHE A 59 2.71 2.98 -18.01
CA PHE A 59 2.31 1.84 -18.85
C PHE A 59 1.00 1.19 -18.39
N TYR A 60 0.68 1.24 -17.09
CA TYR A 60 -0.45 0.56 -16.48
C TYR A 60 -1.36 1.51 -15.71
N ASN A 61 -2.63 1.13 -15.61
CA ASN A 61 -3.50 1.65 -14.56
C ASN A 61 -3.24 0.83 -13.28
N ILE A 62 -2.67 1.44 -12.26
CA ILE A 62 -2.27 0.75 -11.02
C ILE A 62 -3.46 0.72 -10.06
N ILE A 63 -3.82 -0.48 -9.62
CA ILE A 63 -4.87 -0.72 -8.63
C ILE A 63 -4.20 -1.36 -7.41
N LEU A 64 -4.33 -0.73 -6.24
CA LEU A 64 -3.87 -1.32 -4.98
C LEU A 64 -4.99 -2.18 -4.40
N TYR A 65 -4.64 -3.39 -3.96
CA TYR A 65 -5.53 -4.32 -3.31
C TYR A 65 -4.87 -4.80 -2.01
N SER A 66 -5.63 -4.79 -0.91
CA SER A 66 -5.21 -5.37 0.36
C SER A 66 -6.31 -6.27 0.88
N ALA A 67 -5.91 -7.30 1.62
CA ALA A 67 -6.84 -8.14 2.38
C ALA A 67 -7.07 -7.63 3.81
N GLY A 68 -6.30 -6.62 4.27
CA GLY A 68 -6.48 -6.02 5.58
C GLY A 68 -7.68 -5.08 5.67
N SER A 69 -7.97 -4.63 6.90
CA SER A 69 -9.12 -3.77 7.23
C SER A 69 -8.93 -2.34 6.71
N ASP A 70 -10.00 -1.52 6.74
CA ASP A 70 -9.98 -0.09 6.36
C ASP A 70 -8.87 0.75 7.00
N GLU A 71 -8.29 0.30 8.10
CA GLU A 71 -7.13 0.95 8.72
C GLU A 71 -5.89 0.93 7.80
N ASP A 72 -5.85 0.03 6.81
CA ASP A 72 -4.88 -0.06 5.71
C ASP A 72 -4.92 1.15 4.76
N ILE A 73 -6.03 1.90 4.72
CA ILE A 73 -6.14 3.15 3.94
C ILE A 73 -5.10 4.17 4.40
N SER A 74 -4.70 4.11 5.68
CA SER A 74 -3.60 4.91 6.22
C SER A 74 -2.27 4.62 5.52
N TYR A 75 -2.00 3.36 5.16
CA TYR A 75 -0.80 2.96 4.42
C TYR A 75 -0.85 3.41 2.97
N ILE A 76 -2.03 3.36 2.35
CA ILE A 76 -2.25 3.89 0.99
C ILE A 76 -1.92 5.38 0.96
N ASN A 77 -2.39 6.14 1.95
CA ASN A 77 -2.08 7.56 2.07
C ASN A 77 -0.59 7.81 2.35
N LEU A 78 0.09 6.93 3.08
CA LEU A 78 1.53 7.00 3.29
C LEU A 78 2.32 6.72 2.00
N LEU A 79 1.93 5.70 1.24
CA LEU A 79 2.50 5.39 -0.08
C LEU A 79 2.28 6.55 -1.05
N ARG A 80 1.10 7.17 -1.04
CA ARG A 80 0.79 8.40 -1.81
C ARG A 80 1.69 9.58 -1.44
N ARG A 81 1.92 9.83 -0.15
CA ARG A 81 2.76 10.95 0.31
C ARG A 81 4.25 10.77 0.04
N ASN A 82 4.76 9.55 0.18
CA ASN A 82 6.20 9.26 0.01
C ASN A 82 6.57 8.93 -1.44
N THR A 83 5.60 8.59 -2.28
CA THR A 83 5.78 8.41 -3.72
C THR A 83 5.32 9.69 -4.40
N ILE A 84 6.25 10.64 -4.57
CA ILE A 84 6.12 12.07 -4.97
C ILE A 84 5.19 12.38 -6.19
N ALA A 85 4.57 11.42 -6.84
CA ALA A 85 3.62 11.67 -7.92
C ALA A 85 2.62 10.52 -8.09
N ILE A 86 1.92 10.13 -7.01
CA ILE A 86 0.67 9.38 -7.17
C ILE A 86 -0.41 10.40 -7.51
N ASP A 87 -0.60 10.56 -8.82
CA ASP A 87 -1.74 11.20 -9.45
C ASP A 87 -3.05 10.66 -8.83
N ASP A 88 -4.08 11.50 -8.75
CA ASP A 88 -5.40 11.19 -8.21
C ASP A 88 -6.10 10.04 -8.99
N SER A 89 -5.45 9.52 -10.03
CA SER A 89 -5.84 8.37 -10.84
C SER A 89 -5.62 6.99 -10.21
N ILE A 90 -4.93 6.87 -9.05
CA ILE A 90 -4.95 5.60 -8.31
C ILE A 90 -6.28 5.51 -7.53
N GLU A 91 -7.25 4.86 -8.18
CA GLU A 91 -8.43 4.33 -7.52
C GLU A 91 -7.98 3.25 -6.52
N ALA A 92 -7.97 3.62 -5.24
CA ALA A 92 -7.99 2.64 -4.16
C ALA A 92 -9.44 2.16 -4.06
N THR A 93 -9.73 0.98 -4.61
CA THR A 93 -11.07 0.39 -4.53
C THR A 93 -11.09 -0.55 -3.34
N GLU A 94 -11.79 -0.17 -2.27
CA GLU A 94 -12.21 -1.10 -1.22
C GLU A 94 -13.19 -2.11 -1.82
N LEU A 95 -12.70 -3.31 -2.14
CA LEU A 95 -13.55 -4.45 -2.43
C LEU A 95 -13.74 -5.25 -1.14
N TYR A 96 -14.59 -4.72 -0.26
CA TYR A 96 -15.16 -5.47 0.85
C TYR A 96 -15.84 -6.72 0.29
N ARG A 97 -15.26 -7.89 0.56
CA ARG A 97 -16.00 -9.14 0.47
C ARG A 97 -16.95 -9.19 1.66
N ASP A 98 -18.17 -8.77 1.38
CA ASP A 98 -19.36 -9.31 2.00
C ASP A 98 -19.41 -10.82 1.71
N ASN A 99 -18.67 -11.59 2.51
CA ASN A 99 -18.75 -13.05 2.56
C ASN A 99 -18.85 -13.46 4.04
N THR A 100 -19.86 -12.92 4.72
CA THR A 100 -20.51 -13.69 5.78
C THR A 100 -21.38 -14.77 5.12
N VAL A 101 -20.72 -15.83 4.68
CA VAL A 101 -21.37 -17.13 4.48
C VAL A 101 -20.62 -18.12 5.36
N SER A 102 -21.09 -18.24 6.60
CA SER A 102 -21.29 -19.46 7.42
C SER A 102 -21.50 -19.05 8.87
#